data_AF-A0A3B9WZA9-F1
#
_entry.id   AF-A0A3B9WZA9-F1
#
_cell.length_a   1.000
_cell.length_b   1.000
_cell.length_c   1.000
_cell.angle_alpha   90.00
_cell.angle_beta   90.00
_cell.angle_gamma   90.00
#
_symmetry.space_group_name_H-M   'P 1'
#
loop_
_entity.id
_entity.type
_entity.pdbx_description
1 polymer ?
#
loop_
_entity_poly.entity_id
_entity_poly.type
_entity_poly.pdbx_seq_one_letter_code
_entity_poly.pdbx_strand_id
1 'polypeptide(L)'
;MSRIETFVDAAFAFSFTMLVISIDQIPRSPEELLVLSRDIPAFVFSAAIIGSIWRSHVTWSRTFGLQDGVTVLLSLSLVVLVLIFVYPIKLMIQASVLYLSDGAFGMPLFDGDGWTPSSVASLFVYFSLGLIVLSAVLISLYMNALRFKRELVLSDFEIYFCKYACVRWVVVVLTAIVSILTALYADDSRTSTAGFVYNALLVAIPASEWTYRRLMPAPVSVGV
;
A
#
# COMPACT_ATOMS: atom_id res chain seq x y z
N MET A 1 1.29 4.39 24.52
CA MET A 1 1.99 4.81 23.29
C MET A 1 3.47 4.71 23.51
N SER A 2 4.19 4.01 22.63
CA SER A 2 5.64 3.87 22.67
C SER A 2 6.35 4.93 21.82
N ARG A 3 7.64 5.16 22.06
CA ARG A 3 8.43 6.10 21.23
C ARG A 3 8.50 5.66 19.76
N ILE A 4 8.54 4.36 19.49
CA ILE A 4 8.56 3.82 18.13
C ILE A 4 7.22 4.04 17.42
N GLU A 5 6.08 3.88 18.12
CA GLU A 5 4.75 4.21 17.57
C GLU A 5 4.67 5.67 17.15
N THR A 6 5.07 6.59 18.03
CA THR A 6 5.06 8.03 17.72
C THR A 6 5.97 8.37 16.54
N PHE A 7 7.12 7.71 16.42
CA PHE A 7 8.02 7.91 15.28
C PHE A 7 7.40 7.42 13.97
N VAL A 8 6.77 6.24 13.97
CA VAL A 8 6.07 5.71 12.80
C VAL A 8 4.90 6.62 12.41
N ASP A 9 4.09 7.06 13.37
CA ASP A 9 2.98 7.99 13.14
C ASP A 9 3.47 9.32 12.52
N ALA A 10 4.59 9.86 13.02
CA ALA A 10 5.20 11.08 12.48
C ALA A 10 5.68 10.88 11.04
N ALA A 11 6.30 9.74 10.73
CA ALA A 11 6.73 9.43 9.36
C ALA A 11 5.54 9.30 8.40
N PHE A 12 4.44 8.68 8.83
CA PHE A 12 3.22 8.64 8.03
C PHE A 12 2.62 10.03 7.84
N ALA A 13 2.51 10.85 8.89
CA ALA A 13 2.05 12.23 8.75
C ALA A 13 2.92 13.02 7.74
N PHE A 14 4.23 12.85 7.78
CA PHE A 14 5.16 13.45 6.82
C PHE A 14 4.96 12.92 5.38
N SER A 15 4.68 11.63 5.21
CA SER A 15 4.37 11.08 3.87
C SER A 15 3.11 11.70 3.25
N PHE A 16 2.11 12.05 4.07
CA PHE A 16 0.91 12.75 3.60
C PHE A 16 1.23 14.18 3.15
N THR A 17 2.11 14.88 3.86
CA THR A 17 2.51 16.24 3.45
C THR A 17 3.35 16.22 2.17
N MET A 18 4.23 15.22 2.00
CA MET A 18 5.00 15.01 0.76
C MET A 18 4.09 14.79 -0.46
N LEU A 19 2.98 14.06 -0.30
CA LEU A 19 2.00 13.91 -1.38
C LEU A 19 1.40 15.25 -1.82
N VAL A 20 1.09 16.16 -0.88
CA VAL A 20 0.54 17.50 -1.18
C VAL A 20 1.58 18.38 -1.85
N ILE A 21 2.80 18.41 -1.31
CA ILE A 21 3.86 19.35 -1.71
C ILE A 21 4.44 19.00 -3.09
N SER A 22 4.17 17.80 -3.62
CA SER A 22 4.56 17.42 -4.99
C SER A 22 3.89 18.21 -6.14
N ILE A 23 3.13 19.27 -5.83
CA ILE A 23 2.66 20.25 -6.81
C ILE A 23 3.77 21.30 -6.98
N ASP A 24 4.68 21.07 -7.93
CA ASP A 24 5.88 21.91 -8.14
C ASP A 24 5.56 23.33 -8.69
N GLN A 25 4.32 23.62 -9.08
CA GLN A 25 3.94 24.90 -9.68
C GLN A 25 2.88 25.61 -8.83
N ILE A 26 3.26 26.79 -8.33
CA ILE A 26 2.30 27.73 -7.72
C ILE A 26 1.48 28.35 -8.85
N PRO A 27 0.16 28.14 -8.90
CA PRO A 27 -0.67 28.64 -9.99
C PRO A 27 -0.64 30.17 -10.05
N ARG A 28 -0.42 30.71 -11.24
CA ARG A 28 -0.36 32.15 -11.53
C ARG A 28 -1.68 32.70 -12.05
N SER A 29 -2.63 31.84 -12.41
CA SER A 29 -3.98 32.21 -12.84
C SER A 29 -5.06 31.28 -12.29
N PRO A 30 -6.33 31.71 -12.25
CA PRO A 30 -7.46 30.85 -11.88
C PRO A 30 -7.61 29.62 -12.79
N GLU A 31 -7.29 29.75 -14.08
CA GLU A 31 -7.34 28.65 -15.05
C GLU A 31 -6.28 27.59 -14.73
N GLU A 32 -5.06 28.02 -14.40
CA GLU A 32 -3.97 27.13 -13.98
C GLU A 32 -4.32 26.38 -12.69
N LEU A 33 -4.97 27.04 -11.73
CA LEU A 33 -5.47 26.40 -10.51
C LEU A 33 -6.50 25.30 -10.81
N LEU A 34 -7.43 25.53 -11.75
CA LEU A 34 -8.42 24.53 -12.15
C LEU A 34 -7.78 23.32 -12.86
N VAL A 35 -6.74 23.55 -13.66
CA VAL A 35 -5.97 22.48 -14.29
C VAL A 35 -5.24 21.64 -13.24
N LEU A 36 -4.53 22.27 -12.29
CA LEU A 36 -3.87 21.58 -11.18
C LEU A 36 -4.86 20.81 -10.29
N SER A 37 -6.08 21.32 -10.13
CA SER A 37 -7.14 20.68 -9.34
C SER A 37 -7.58 19.32 -9.92
N ARG A 38 -7.27 19.02 -11.19
CA ARG A 38 -7.53 17.70 -11.78
C ARG A 38 -6.70 16.57 -11.15
N ASP A 39 -5.63 16.90 -10.42
CA ASP A 39 -4.78 15.93 -9.70
C ASP A 39 -5.36 15.53 -8.32
N ILE A 40 -6.36 16.26 -7.80
CA ILE A 40 -6.95 16.02 -6.48
C ILE A 40 -7.43 14.56 -6.30
N PRO A 41 -8.12 13.92 -7.26
CA PRO A 41 -8.52 12.52 -7.10
C PRO A 41 -7.33 11.59 -6.90
N ALA A 42 -6.25 11.80 -7.65
CA ALA A 42 -5.07 10.97 -7.54
C ALA A 42 -4.35 11.16 -6.19
N PHE A 43 -4.30 12.39 -5.70
CA PHE A 43 -3.84 12.69 -4.34
C PHE A 43 -4.68 11.96 -3.28
N VAL A 44 -6.01 12.07 -3.34
CA VAL A 44 -6.92 11.46 -2.35
C VAL A 44 -6.78 9.94 -2.32
N PHE A 45 -6.75 9.29 -3.49
CA PHE A 45 -6.59 7.83 -3.56
C PHE A 45 -5.20 7.37 -3.09
N SER A 46 -4.14 8.11 -3.41
CA SER A 46 -2.79 7.82 -2.92
C SER A 46 -2.71 7.94 -1.39
N ALA A 47 -3.28 9.02 -0.84
CA ALA A 47 -3.37 9.24 0.60
C ALA A 47 -4.19 8.14 1.29
N ALA A 48 -5.28 7.66 0.67
CA ALA A 48 -6.07 6.55 1.19
C ALA A 48 -5.27 5.24 1.25
N ILE A 49 -4.45 4.94 0.24
CA ILE A 49 -3.57 3.76 0.24
C ILE A 49 -2.53 3.86 1.35
N ILE A 50 -1.80 4.98 1.44
CA ILE A 50 -0.80 5.20 2.51
C ILE A 50 -1.48 5.13 3.89
N GLY A 51 -2.65 5.74 4.04
CA GLY A 51 -3.45 5.68 5.26
C GLY A 51 -3.90 4.26 5.63
N SER A 52 -4.17 3.40 4.65
CA SER A 52 -4.51 1.99 4.91
C SER A 52 -3.34 1.18 5.47
N ILE A 53 -2.12 1.48 5.02
CA ILE A 53 -0.87 0.90 5.52
C ILE A 53 -0.63 1.36 6.95
N TRP A 54 -0.73 2.68 7.20
CA TRP A 54 -0.66 3.26 8.54
C TRP A 54 -1.67 2.62 9.49
N ARG A 55 -2.94 2.54 9.09
CA ARG A 55 -4.02 1.95 9.90
C ARG A 55 -3.72 0.49 10.27
N SER A 56 -3.11 -0.26 9.36
CA SER A 56 -2.71 -1.65 9.60
C SER A 56 -1.61 -1.73 10.66
N HIS A 57 -0.60 -0.87 10.57
CA HIS A 57 0.43 -0.76 11.61
C HIS A 57 -0.15 -0.31 12.97
N VAL A 58 -1.01 0.71 12.99
CA VAL A 58 -1.67 1.18 14.24
C VAL A 58 -2.51 0.09 14.87
N THR A 59 -3.26 -0.67 14.07
CA THR A 59 -4.06 -1.78 14.57
C THR A 59 -3.17 -2.86 15.16
N TRP A 60 -2.12 -3.26 14.44
CA TRP A 60 -1.13 -4.22 14.95
C TRP A 60 -0.48 -3.74 16.26
N SER A 61 -0.01 -2.49 16.31
CA SER A 61 0.69 -1.94 17.48
C SER A 61 -0.22 -1.82 18.70
N ARG A 62 -1.48 -1.40 18.50
CA ARG A 62 -2.47 -1.34 19.58
C ARG A 62 -2.87 -2.72 20.12
N THR A 63 -2.86 -3.74 19.28
CA THR A 63 -3.20 -5.11 19.70
C THR A 63 -2.05 -5.76 20.46
N PHE A 64 -0.80 -5.63 19.99
CA PHE A 64 0.32 -6.41 20.56
C PHE A 64 1.31 -5.60 21.40
N GLY A 65 1.44 -4.29 21.15
CA GLY A 65 2.29 -3.40 21.94
C GLY A 65 3.77 -3.80 22.05
N LEU A 66 4.27 -4.67 21.17
CA LEU A 66 5.63 -5.22 21.22
C LEU A 66 6.68 -4.14 20.96
N GLN A 67 7.85 -4.30 21.58
CA GLN A 67 9.02 -3.41 21.41
C GLN A 67 10.35 -4.19 21.35
N ASP A 68 10.31 -5.46 20.96
CA ASP A 68 11.52 -6.25 20.75
C ASP A 68 12.33 -5.72 19.55
N GLY A 69 13.60 -6.13 19.46
CA GLY A 69 14.51 -5.65 18.42
C GLY A 69 14.04 -5.93 16.99
N VAL A 70 13.33 -7.04 16.75
CA VAL A 70 12.79 -7.38 15.43
C VAL A 70 11.63 -6.46 15.10
N THR A 71 10.72 -6.23 16.05
CA THR A 71 9.65 -5.24 15.91
C THR A 71 10.20 -3.85 15.57
N VAL A 72 11.21 -3.37 16.31
CA VAL A 72 11.81 -2.05 16.05
C VAL A 72 12.40 -1.98 14.65
N LEU A 73 13.15 -3.01 14.22
CA LEU A 73 13.72 -3.08 12.88
C LEU A 73 12.64 -3.08 11.79
N LEU A 74 11.57 -3.85 11.96
CA LEU A 74 10.47 -3.94 11.00
C LEU A 74 9.69 -2.62 10.93
N SER A 75 9.40 -1.97 12.06
CA SER A 75 8.74 -0.66 12.09
C SER A 75 9.61 0.43 11.43
N LEU A 76 10.93 0.43 11.67
CA LEU A 76 11.85 1.34 10.99
C LEU A 76 11.94 1.06 9.48
N SER A 77 11.94 -0.22 9.09
CA SER A 77 11.92 -0.63 7.68
C SER A 77 10.63 -0.16 7.00
N LEU A 78 9.48 -0.28 7.68
CA LEU A 78 8.21 0.23 7.19
C LEU A 78 8.26 1.74 6.95
N VAL A 79 8.84 2.51 7.88
CA VAL A 79 9.03 3.96 7.73
C VAL A 79 9.86 4.29 6.49
N VAL A 80 11.04 3.68 6.35
CA VAL A 80 11.92 3.93 5.20
C VAL A 80 11.21 3.59 3.89
N LEU A 81 10.53 2.44 3.83
CA LEU A 81 9.80 2.01 2.64
C LEU A 81 8.67 2.97 2.29
N VAL A 82 7.84 3.37 3.25
CA VAL A 82 6.73 4.30 2.99
C VAL A 82 7.24 5.63 2.44
N LEU A 83 8.34 6.17 3.00
CA LEU A 83 8.93 7.43 2.53
C LEU A 83 9.50 7.31 1.10
N ILE A 84 10.15 6.20 0.76
CA ILE A 84 10.64 5.95 -0.61
C ILE A 84 9.46 5.77 -1.58
N PHE A 85 8.39 5.11 -1.14
CA PHE A 85 7.27 4.72 -1.99
C PHE A 85 6.13 5.75 -2.07
N VAL A 86 6.24 6.91 -1.44
CA VAL A 86 5.26 8.01 -1.57
C VAL A 86 5.04 8.39 -3.03
N TYR A 87 6.12 8.72 -3.76
CA TYR A 87 6.04 9.13 -5.15
C TYR A 87 5.64 7.99 -6.10
N PRO A 88 6.24 6.79 -6.01
CA PRO A 88 5.78 5.65 -6.79
C PRO A 88 4.27 5.36 -6.65
N ILE A 89 3.72 5.39 -5.42
CA ILE A 89 2.28 5.22 -5.19
C ILE A 89 1.50 6.33 -5.90
N LYS A 90 1.93 7.59 -5.75
CA LYS A 90 1.28 8.73 -6.40
C LYS A 90 1.25 8.57 -7.92
N LEU A 91 2.38 8.24 -8.54
CA LEU A 91 2.50 8.06 -9.99
C LEU A 91 1.58 6.95 -10.52
N MET A 92 1.51 5.81 -9.82
CA MET A 92 0.63 4.68 -10.21
C MET A 92 -0.85 5.06 -10.16
N ILE A 93 -1.25 5.80 -9.14
CA ILE A 93 -2.63 6.25 -8.97
C ILE A 93 -2.97 7.35 -9.97
N GLN A 94 -2.08 8.31 -10.21
CA GLN A 94 -2.27 9.32 -11.25
C GLN A 94 -2.44 8.67 -12.63
N ALA A 95 -1.60 7.70 -13.00
CA ALA A 95 -1.73 6.96 -14.25
C ALA A 95 -3.08 6.21 -14.34
N SER A 96 -3.52 5.61 -13.23
CA SER A 96 -4.82 4.92 -13.15
C SER A 96 -6.00 5.87 -13.31
N VAL A 97 -5.97 7.04 -12.64
CA VAL A 97 -7.00 8.08 -12.75
C VAL A 97 -7.06 8.65 -14.16
N LEU A 98 -5.90 8.95 -14.77
CA LEU A 98 -5.81 9.48 -16.12
C LEU A 98 -6.45 8.55 -17.13
N TYR A 99 -6.14 7.25 -17.05
CA TYR A 99 -6.71 6.26 -17.97
C TYR A 99 -8.20 6.01 -17.71
N LEU A 100 -8.62 5.84 -16.45
CA LEU A 100 -10.03 5.53 -16.12
C LEU A 100 -10.97 6.71 -16.42
N SER A 101 -10.44 7.94 -16.43
CA SER A 101 -11.22 9.15 -16.73
C SER A 101 -11.14 9.58 -18.19
N ASP A 102 -10.51 8.79 -19.06
CA ASP A 102 -10.29 9.13 -20.48
C ASP A 102 -9.65 10.52 -20.67
N GLY A 103 -8.69 10.86 -19.79
CA GLY A 103 -8.00 12.15 -19.79
C GLY A 103 -8.75 13.31 -19.12
N ALA A 104 -9.95 13.09 -18.57
CA ALA A 104 -10.70 14.16 -17.89
C ALA A 104 -10.08 14.59 -16.55
N PHE A 105 -9.45 13.67 -15.83
CA PHE A 105 -8.77 13.90 -14.55
C PHE A 105 -7.32 13.41 -14.61
N GLY A 106 -6.45 14.01 -13.80
CA GLY A 106 -4.99 13.77 -13.83
C GLY A 106 -4.26 14.69 -14.81
N MET A 107 -2.96 14.85 -14.55
CA MET A 107 -2.05 15.60 -15.43
C MET A 107 -1.41 14.63 -16.42
N PRO A 108 -1.09 15.07 -17.66
CA PRO A 108 -0.36 14.25 -18.62
C PRO A 108 1.01 13.88 -18.04
N LEU A 109 1.15 12.59 -17.70
CA LEU A 109 2.35 12.02 -17.07
C LEU A 109 3.41 11.59 -18.09
N PHE A 110 2.97 11.23 -19.29
CA PHE A 110 3.78 10.54 -20.30
C PHE A 110 4.18 11.41 -21.49
N ASP A 111 3.91 12.72 -21.44
CA ASP A 111 4.17 13.65 -22.56
C ASP A 111 5.62 14.18 -22.60
N GLY A 112 6.50 13.69 -21.71
CA GLY A 112 7.91 14.09 -21.62
C GLY A 112 8.90 13.11 -22.25
N ASP A 113 10.10 13.59 -22.59
CA ASP A 113 11.22 12.76 -23.05
C ASP A 113 11.59 11.68 -22.00
N GLY A 114 11.57 10.41 -22.39
CA GLY A 114 12.01 9.27 -21.55
C GLY A 114 10.94 8.24 -21.20
N TRP A 115 9.65 8.51 -21.45
CA TRP A 115 8.55 7.58 -21.22
C TRP A 115 8.37 6.59 -22.38
N THR A 116 9.37 5.73 -22.57
CA THR A 116 9.26 4.58 -23.48
C THR A 116 8.41 3.47 -22.86
N PRO A 117 7.76 2.59 -23.66
CA PRO A 117 7.06 1.42 -23.13
C PRO A 117 7.94 0.56 -22.19
N SER A 118 9.23 0.42 -22.51
CA SER A 118 10.21 -0.26 -21.66
C SER A 118 10.49 0.47 -20.32
N SER A 119 10.52 1.80 -20.32
CA SER A 119 10.67 2.60 -19.09
C SER A 119 9.46 2.42 -18.18
N VAL A 120 8.25 2.40 -18.76
CA VAL A 120 6.99 2.19 -18.03
C VAL A 120 6.92 0.78 -17.44
N ALA A 121 7.31 -0.25 -18.19
CA ALA A 121 7.40 -1.61 -17.68
C ALA A 121 8.35 -1.72 -16.49
N SER A 122 9.53 -1.08 -16.58
CA SER A 122 10.51 -1.04 -15.49
C SER A 122 9.96 -0.35 -14.23
N LEU A 123 9.16 0.71 -14.39
CA LEU A 123 8.49 1.39 -13.27
C LEU A 123 7.48 0.47 -12.58
N PHE A 124 6.70 -0.32 -13.33
CA PHE A 124 5.78 -1.29 -12.75
C PHE A 124 6.53 -2.38 -11.97
N VAL A 125 7.64 -2.90 -12.49
CA VAL A 125 8.47 -3.88 -11.77
C VAL A 125 9.03 -3.27 -10.48
N TYR A 126 9.57 -2.06 -10.54
CA TYR A 126 10.07 -1.33 -9.37
C TYR A 126 8.98 -1.13 -8.30
N PHE A 127 7.80 -0.68 -8.73
CA PHE A 127 6.65 -0.49 -7.86
C PHE A 127 6.21 -1.80 -7.19
N SER A 128 6.11 -2.87 -7.99
CA SER A 128 5.68 -4.20 -7.53
C SER A 128 6.66 -4.77 -6.51
N LEU A 129 7.97 -4.62 -6.72
CA LEU A 129 8.99 -5.05 -5.76
C LEU A 129 8.81 -4.33 -4.41
N GLY A 130 8.57 -3.02 -4.44
CA GLY A 130 8.26 -2.24 -3.25
C GLY A 130 7.05 -2.73 -2.48
N LEU A 131 5.95 -2.99 -3.19
CA LEU A 131 4.73 -3.53 -2.58
C LEU A 131 4.96 -4.91 -1.96
N ILE A 132 5.78 -5.76 -2.59
CA ILE A 132 6.15 -7.07 -2.04
C ILE A 132 6.92 -6.90 -0.73
N VAL A 133 7.94 -6.03 -0.71
CA VAL A 133 8.76 -5.80 0.49
C VAL A 133 7.92 -5.18 1.61
N LEU A 134 7.08 -4.19 1.30
CA LEU A 134 6.19 -3.54 2.26
C LEU A 134 5.20 -4.54 2.86
N SER A 135 4.58 -5.37 2.03
CA SER A 135 3.65 -6.41 2.47
C SER A 135 4.37 -7.46 3.32
N ALA A 136 5.59 -7.84 2.95
CA ALA A 136 6.41 -8.78 3.71
C ALA A 136 6.77 -8.24 5.10
N VAL A 137 7.06 -6.94 5.24
CA VAL A 137 7.29 -6.29 6.53
C VAL A 137 6.05 -6.37 7.41
N LEU A 138 4.86 -6.07 6.88
CA LEU A 138 3.62 -6.15 7.64
C LEU A 138 3.26 -7.59 8.04
N ILE A 139 3.41 -8.55 7.14
CA ILE A 139 3.27 -9.98 7.46
C ILE A 139 4.25 -10.37 8.57
N SER A 140 5.50 -9.92 8.48
CA SER A 140 6.55 -10.22 9.46
C SER A 140 6.23 -9.65 10.84
N LEU A 141 5.60 -8.47 10.94
CA LEU A 141 5.13 -7.91 12.21
C LEU A 141 4.09 -8.82 12.88
N TYR A 142 3.07 -9.28 12.13
CA TYR A 142 2.08 -10.23 12.64
C TYR A 142 2.69 -11.59 13.00
N MET A 143 3.62 -12.10 12.18
CA MET A 143 4.32 -13.34 12.47
C MET A 143 5.23 -13.23 13.70
N ASN A 144 5.89 -12.09 13.90
CA ASN A 144 6.69 -11.83 15.09
C ASN A 144 5.81 -11.84 16.35
N ALA A 145 4.64 -11.19 16.29
CA ALA A 145 3.68 -11.21 17.39
C ALA A 145 3.24 -12.64 17.77
N LEU A 146 3.05 -13.52 16.77
CA LEU A 146 2.72 -14.93 17.03
C LEU A 146 3.84 -15.73 17.70
N ARG A 147 5.11 -15.30 17.59
CA ARG A 147 6.23 -15.93 18.34
C ARG A 147 6.07 -15.69 19.84
N PHE A 148 5.58 -14.51 20.22
CA PHE A 148 5.34 -14.11 21.61
C PHE A 148 3.96 -14.51 22.14
N LYS A 149 3.24 -15.42 21.47
CA LYS A 149 1.85 -15.79 21.82
C LYS A 149 1.64 -16.21 23.28
N ARG A 150 2.65 -16.82 23.92
CA ARG A 150 2.58 -17.26 25.32
C ARG A 150 2.77 -16.10 26.30
N GLU A 151 3.69 -15.19 25.99
CA GLU A 151 4.01 -14.03 26.81
C GLU A 151 2.91 -12.97 26.73
N LEU A 152 2.33 -12.80 25.55
CA LEU A 152 1.19 -11.92 25.30
C LEU A 152 -0.15 -12.52 25.74
N VAL A 153 -0.16 -13.80 26.16
CA VAL A 153 -1.37 -14.55 26.54
C VAL A 153 -2.47 -14.41 25.48
N LEU A 154 -2.10 -14.61 24.22
CA LEU A 154 -3.02 -14.41 23.10
C LEU A 154 -4.14 -15.44 23.14
N SER A 155 -5.36 -14.94 23.03
CA SER A 155 -6.56 -15.74 22.77
C SER A 155 -6.52 -16.38 21.38
N ASP A 156 -7.29 -17.46 21.21
CA ASP A 156 -7.46 -18.09 19.89
C ASP A 156 -8.01 -17.10 18.85
N PHE A 157 -8.80 -16.12 19.29
CA PHE A 157 -9.31 -15.05 18.44
C PHE A 157 -8.20 -14.13 17.94
N GLU A 158 -7.24 -13.74 18.79
CA GLU A 158 -6.11 -12.91 18.39
C GLU A 158 -5.15 -13.66 17.47
N ILE A 159 -4.95 -14.97 17.70
CA ILE A 159 -4.17 -15.83 16.79
C ILE A 159 -4.86 -15.91 15.42
N TYR A 160 -6.18 -16.08 15.40
CA TYR A 160 -6.98 -16.05 14.18
C TYR A 160 -6.87 -14.70 13.47
N PHE A 161 -6.97 -13.59 14.22
CA PHE A 161 -6.83 -12.23 13.71
C PHE A 161 -5.46 -11.99 13.05
N CYS A 162 -4.36 -12.45 13.65
CA CYS A 162 -3.03 -12.38 13.05
C CYS A 162 -2.99 -13.06 11.68
N LYS A 163 -3.47 -14.30 11.60
CA LYS A 163 -3.48 -15.08 10.35
C LYS A 163 -4.38 -14.41 9.30
N TYR A 164 -5.54 -13.94 9.71
CA TYR A 164 -6.45 -13.19 8.84
C TYR A 164 -5.81 -11.92 8.28
N ALA A 165 -5.11 -11.16 9.11
CA ALA A 165 -4.39 -9.96 8.68
C ALA A 165 -3.27 -10.29 7.68
N CYS A 166 -2.54 -11.40 7.88
CA CYS A 166 -1.52 -11.86 6.93
C CYS A 166 -2.11 -12.17 5.56
N VAL A 167 -3.30 -12.80 5.48
CA VAL A 167 -3.94 -13.14 4.20
C VAL A 167 -4.14 -11.92 3.32
N ARG A 168 -4.56 -10.79 3.89
CA ARG A 168 -4.73 -9.52 3.16
C ARG A 168 -3.45 -9.10 2.46
N TRP A 169 -2.32 -9.14 3.16
CA TRP A 169 -1.02 -8.76 2.61
C TRP A 169 -0.45 -9.79 1.64
N VAL A 170 -0.75 -11.08 1.83
CA VAL A 170 -0.39 -12.13 0.87
C VAL A 170 -1.11 -11.89 -0.47
N VAL A 171 -2.37 -11.49 -0.46
CA VAL A 171 -3.11 -11.14 -1.69
C VAL A 171 -2.46 -9.97 -2.43
N VAL A 172 -1.96 -8.97 -1.69
CA VAL A 172 -1.18 -7.86 -2.28
C VAL A 172 0.11 -8.37 -2.92
N VAL A 173 0.87 -9.24 -2.24
CA VAL A 173 2.08 -9.86 -2.80
C VAL A 173 1.77 -10.65 -4.07
N LEU A 174 0.75 -11.50 -4.06
CA LEU A 174 0.36 -12.28 -5.23
C LEU A 174 -0.03 -11.39 -6.41
N THR A 175 -0.77 -10.31 -6.14
CA THR A 175 -1.14 -9.34 -7.17
C THR A 175 0.09 -8.63 -7.76
N ALA A 176 1.05 -8.23 -6.91
CA ALA A 176 2.30 -7.62 -7.35
C ALA A 176 3.13 -8.59 -8.20
N ILE A 177 3.19 -9.88 -7.84
CA ILE A 177 3.85 -10.91 -8.65
C ILE A 177 3.15 -11.05 -10.01
N VAL A 178 1.82 -11.09 -10.05
CA VAL A 178 1.08 -11.12 -11.32
C VAL A 178 1.37 -9.89 -12.16
N SER A 179 1.46 -8.69 -11.55
CA SER A 179 1.81 -7.45 -12.26
C SER A 179 3.24 -7.49 -12.83
N ILE A 180 4.21 -8.06 -12.12
CA ILE A 180 5.57 -8.28 -12.65
C ILE A 180 5.52 -9.23 -13.84
N LEU A 181 4.82 -10.34 -13.73
CA LEU A 181 4.70 -11.31 -14.82
C LEU A 181 4.04 -10.67 -16.04
N THR A 182 2.94 -9.94 -15.87
CA THR A 182 2.30 -9.25 -16.99
C THR A 182 3.19 -8.18 -17.59
N ALA A 183 3.97 -7.44 -16.79
CA ALA A 183 4.93 -6.45 -17.30
C ALA A 183 6.07 -7.09 -18.10
N LEU A 184 6.54 -8.30 -17.73
CA LEU A 184 7.62 -9.01 -18.43
C LEU A 184 7.15 -9.73 -19.69
N TYR A 185 5.87 -10.13 -19.77
CA TYR A 185 5.31 -10.87 -20.90
C TYR A 185 4.41 -10.03 -21.83
N ALA A 186 4.14 -8.77 -21.51
CA ALA A 186 3.33 -7.90 -22.36
C ALA A 186 4.16 -7.35 -23.55
N ASP A 187 3.60 -7.43 -24.75
CA ASP A 187 4.07 -6.67 -25.91
C ASP A 187 3.97 -5.15 -25.63
N ASP A 188 4.83 -4.34 -26.26
CA ASP A 188 4.93 -2.88 -26.09
C ASP A 188 3.59 -2.11 -26.21
N SER A 189 2.59 -2.71 -26.87
CA SER A 189 1.23 -2.15 -27.01
C SER A 189 0.30 -2.38 -25.81
N ARG A 190 0.65 -3.30 -24.89
CA ARG A 190 -0.19 -3.73 -23.76
C ARG A 190 0.40 -3.41 -22.40
N THR A 191 1.47 -2.64 -22.30
CA THR A 191 2.15 -2.30 -21.03
C THR A 191 1.20 -1.66 -20.00
N SER A 192 0.17 -0.93 -20.46
CA SER A 192 -0.87 -0.37 -19.58
C SER A 192 -1.65 -1.45 -18.80
N THR A 193 -1.79 -2.67 -19.34
CA THR A 193 -2.49 -3.80 -18.69
C THR A 193 -1.82 -4.25 -17.38
N ALA A 194 -0.51 -4.05 -17.22
CA ALA A 194 0.20 -4.39 -15.99
C ALA A 194 -0.26 -3.53 -14.79
N GLY A 195 -0.59 -2.27 -15.03
CA GLY A 195 -1.16 -1.37 -14.03
C GLY A 195 -2.60 -1.76 -13.63
N PHE A 196 -3.41 -2.23 -14.59
CA PHE A 196 -4.79 -2.67 -14.33
C PHE A 196 -4.90 -3.87 -13.41
N VAL A 197 -3.84 -4.69 -13.31
CA VAL A 197 -3.78 -5.80 -12.35
C VAL A 197 -4.03 -5.31 -10.93
N TYR A 198 -3.56 -4.10 -10.57
CA TYR A 198 -3.77 -3.54 -9.24
C TYR A 198 -5.22 -3.16 -8.94
N ASN A 199 -6.02 -2.83 -9.95
CA ASN A 199 -7.46 -2.59 -9.76
C ASN A 199 -8.19 -3.85 -9.29
N ALA A 200 -7.65 -5.04 -9.59
CA ALA A 200 -8.20 -6.31 -9.08
C ALA A 200 -8.13 -6.40 -7.55
N LEU A 201 -7.25 -5.65 -6.86
CA LEU A 201 -7.18 -5.64 -5.39
C LEU A 201 -8.49 -5.20 -4.74
N LEU A 202 -9.25 -4.30 -5.38
CA LEU A 202 -10.54 -3.84 -4.90
C LEU A 202 -11.54 -4.99 -4.71
N VAL A 203 -11.40 -6.05 -5.50
CA VAL A 203 -12.25 -7.25 -5.46
C VAL A 203 -11.54 -8.41 -4.76
N ALA A 204 -10.25 -8.60 -5.02
CA ALA A 204 -9.46 -9.71 -4.51
C ALA A 204 -9.34 -9.68 -2.98
N ILE A 205 -9.14 -8.50 -2.38
CA ILE A 205 -9.07 -8.36 -0.92
C ILE A 205 -10.40 -8.80 -0.26
N PRO A 206 -11.57 -8.18 -0.55
CA PRO A 206 -12.81 -8.59 0.10
C PRO A 206 -13.21 -10.04 -0.23
N ALA A 207 -12.94 -10.53 -1.45
CA ALA A 207 -13.20 -11.92 -1.82
C ALA A 207 -12.33 -12.91 -1.00
N SER A 208 -11.04 -12.60 -0.81
CA SER A 208 -10.14 -13.42 0.01
C SER A 208 -10.57 -13.44 1.48
N GLU A 209 -11.01 -12.30 2.00
CA GLU A 209 -11.48 -12.15 3.37
C GLU A 209 -12.77 -12.95 3.61
N TRP A 210 -13.71 -12.87 2.67
CA TRP A 210 -14.94 -13.65 2.71
C TRP A 210 -14.66 -15.16 2.65
N THR A 211 -13.75 -15.58 1.75
CA THR A 211 -13.39 -16.99 1.58
C THR A 211 -12.72 -17.54 2.83
N TYR A 212 -11.78 -16.78 3.41
CA TYR A 212 -11.09 -17.17 4.63
C TYR A 212 -12.06 -17.31 5.81
N ARG A 213 -12.97 -16.36 6.02
CA ARG A 213 -13.99 -16.44 7.08
C ARG A 213 -14.93 -17.64 6.92
N ARG A 214 -15.18 -18.08 5.68
CA ARG A 214 -15.98 -19.28 5.39
C ARG A 214 -15.22 -20.57 5.67
N LEU A 215 -13.96 -20.66 5.28
CA LEU A 215 -13.13 -21.87 5.45
C LEU A 215 -12.63 -22.05 6.88
N MET A 216 -12.31 -20.94 7.56
CA MET A 216 -11.82 -20.91 8.93
C MET A 216 -12.74 -19.99 9.74
N PRO A 217 -13.87 -20.49 10.27
CA PRO A 217 -14.73 -19.67 11.11
C PRO A 217 -13.97 -19.20 12.36
N ALA A 218 -14.25 -17.98 12.79
CA ALA A 218 -13.62 -17.42 13.98
C ALA A 218 -13.95 -18.31 15.20
N PRO A 219 -12.96 -18.57 16.09
CA PRO A 219 -13.22 -19.30 17.32
C PRO A 219 -14.28 -18.55 18.14
N VAL A 220 -15.26 -19.29 18.65
CA VAL A 220 -16.31 -18.74 19.50
C VAL A 220 -15.63 -18.22 20.75
N SER A 221 -15.86 -16.94 21.11
CA SER A 221 -15.41 -16.42 22.39
C SER A 221 -16.09 -17.24 23.48
N VAL A 222 -15.36 -18.14 24.11
CA VAL A 222 -15.80 -18.75 25.37
C VAL A 222 -15.72 -17.62 26.37
N GLY A 223 -16.83 -16.89 26.52
CA GLY A 223 -16.98 -15.91 27.58
C GLY A 223 -16.73 -16.62 28.90
N VAL A 224 -15.74 -16.13 29.63
CA VAL A 224 -15.67 -16.32 31.08
C VAL A 224 -16.37 -15.13 31.71
#